data_AF-A0A857FRW4-F1
#
_entry.id   AF-A0A857FRW4-F1
#
_cell.length_a   1.000
_cell.length_b   1.000
_cell.length_c   1.000
_cell.angle_alpha   90.00
_cell.angle_beta   90.00
_cell.angle_gamma   90.00
#
_symmetry.space_group_name_H-M   'P 1'
#
loop_
_entity.id
_entity.type
_entity.pdbx_description
1 polymer ?
#
loop_
_entity_poly.entity_id
_entity_poly.type
_entity_poly.pdbx_seq_one_letter_code
_entity_poly.pdbx_strand_id
1 'polypeptide(L)'
;MIVQDTNFFCDMPHDMKYLRDRNPPQNFLEQNMIFVLPERLRKFRRNLFHVRRTEADATVYAPLFRVRCITEREPLPEGYDGPFDVFPFYTNPTRKRRRTLDYYVLFLFQDKLSYVKCRDAVGQVP
;
A
#
# COMPACT_ATOMS: atom_id res chain seq x y z
N MET A 1 -16.90 -10.50 0.72
CA MET A 1 -17.27 -9.13 0.33
C MET A 1 -16.30 -8.66 -0.72
N ILE A 2 -16.60 -8.93 -1.99
CA ILE A 2 -15.82 -8.47 -3.14
C ILE A 2 -16.25 -7.02 -3.34
N VAL A 3 -15.38 -6.05 -3.09
CA VAL A 3 -15.66 -4.68 -3.52
C VAL A 3 -15.37 -4.66 -5.01
N GLN A 4 -16.40 -4.97 -5.79
CA GLN A 4 -16.41 -4.96 -7.25
C GLN A 4 -16.53 -3.54 -7.83
N ASP A 5 -16.38 -2.48 -7.01
CA ASP A 5 -16.76 -1.10 -7.37
C ASP A 5 -15.73 -0.01 -7.04
N THR A 6 -14.46 -0.33 -6.77
CA THR A 6 -13.42 0.73 -6.71
C THR A 6 -12.84 0.95 -8.10
N ASN A 7 -13.54 1.76 -8.91
CA ASN A 7 -13.13 2.14 -10.28
C ASN A 7 -11.87 3.00 -10.35
N PHE A 8 -11.34 3.44 -9.20
CA PHE A 8 -10.24 4.38 -9.13
C PHE A 8 -9.18 3.95 -8.12
N PHE A 9 -7.93 3.90 -8.56
CA PHE A 9 -6.79 3.58 -7.71
C PHE A 9 -5.57 4.43 -8.03
N CYS A 10 -4.67 4.58 -7.04
CA CYS A 10 -3.36 5.19 -7.22
C CYS A 10 -2.28 4.25 -6.68
N ASP A 11 -1.13 4.21 -7.35
CA ASP A 11 0.07 3.59 -6.81
C ASP A 11 0.58 4.35 -5.57
N MET A 12 1.41 3.66 -4.78
CA MET A 12 2.19 4.31 -3.74
C MET A 12 3.19 5.29 -4.37
N PRO A 13 3.46 6.45 -3.75
CA PRO A 13 4.53 7.31 -4.22
C PRO A 13 5.90 6.66 -3.96
N HIS A 14 6.92 7.07 -4.72
CA HIS A 14 8.27 6.50 -4.61
C HIS A 14 8.97 6.79 -3.27
N ASP A 15 8.58 7.87 -2.59
CA ASP A 15 9.13 8.29 -1.30
C ASP A 15 8.43 7.62 -0.10
N MET A 16 7.55 6.64 -0.35
CA MET A 16 6.90 5.90 0.71
C MET A 16 7.89 5.00 1.46
N LYS A 17 7.74 4.95 2.77
CA LYS A 17 8.56 4.10 3.64
C LYS A 17 7.71 3.14 4.44
N TYR A 18 8.33 2.16 5.08
CA TYR A 18 7.66 1.26 6.00
C TYR A 18 8.52 0.94 7.21
N LEU A 19 7.85 0.50 8.27
CA LEU A 19 8.43 -0.07 9.46
C LEU A 19 8.12 -1.56 9.51
N ARG A 20 9.07 -2.34 10.02
CA ARG A 20 8.93 -3.78 10.18
C ARG A 20 8.94 -4.13 11.65
N ASP A 21 8.02 -4.98 12.08
CA ASP A 21 8.03 -5.52 13.44
C ASP A 21 9.34 -6.29 13.69
N ARG A 22 10.02 -6.02 14.82
CA ARG A 22 11.24 -6.72 15.25
C ARG A 22 10.98 -8.20 15.53
N ASN A 23 9.78 -8.53 16.01
CA ASN A 23 9.38 -9.88 16.38
C ASN A 23 8.12 -10.28 15.61
N PRO A 24 8.20 -10.42 14.27
CA PRO A 24 7.00 -10.68 13.48
C PRO A 24 6.42 -12.05 13.86
N PRO A 25 5.08 -12.17 14.00
CA PRO A 25 4.44 -13.47 14.12
C PRO A 25 4.80 -14.34 12.89
N GLN A 26 4.79 -15.66 13.06
CA GLN A 26 5.18 -16.63 12.01
C GLN A 26 4.37 -16.51 10.70
N ASN A 27 3.25 -15.78 10.69
CA ASN A 27 2.36 -15.66 9.56
C ASN A 27 2.33 -14.22 8.99
N PHE A 28 2.45 -14.12 7.66
CA PHE A 28 2.23 -12.94 6.81
C PHE A 28 3.05 -11.68 7.15
N LEU A 29 4.18 -11.50 6.46
CA LEU A 29 5.08 -10.35 6.64
C LEU A 29 4.38 -9.01 6.41
N GLU A 30 3.47 -8.95 5.44
CA GLU A 30 2.73 -7.78 5.00
C GLU A 30 1.72 -7.25 6.03
N GLN A 31 1.15 -8.12 6.88
CA GLN A 31 0.23 -7.70 7.94
C GLN A 31 0.94 -7.01 9.11
N ASN A 32 2.25 -7.25 9.24
CA ASN A 32 3.07 -6.74 10.33
C ASN A 32 3.84 -5.46 9.95
N MET A 33 3.66 -4.98 8.72
CA MET A 33 4.29 -3.75 8.26
C MET A 33 3.43 -2.53 8.61
N ILE A 34 4.09 -1.44 9.00
CA ILE A 34 3.46 -0.13 9.15
C ILE A 34 4.00 0.77 8.04
N PHE A 35 3.14 1.23 7.16
CA PHE A 35 3.54 2.17 6.13
C PHE A 35 3.63 3.59 6.71
N VAL A 36 4.70 4.29 6.37
CA VAL A 36 4.92 5.69 6.70
C VAL A 36 4.53 6.52 5.47
N LEU A 37 3.42 7.25 5.59
CA LEU A 37 2.90 8.10 4.54
C LEU A 37 3.55 9.47 4.61
N PRO A 38 3.96 10.04 3.46
CA PRO A 38 4.26 11.44 3.37
C PRO A 38 3.10 12.31 3.84
N GLU A 39 3.40 13.45 4.46
CA GLU A 39 2.37 14.29 5.10
C GLU A 39 1.27 14.73 4.11
N ARG A 40 1.63 14.96 2.83
CA ARG A 40 0.68 15.32 1.77
C ARG A 40 -0.40 14.27 1.54
N LEU A 41 -0.14 13.01 1.89
CA LEU A 41 -1.07 11.88 1.73
C LEU A 41 -1.81 11.50 3.03
N ARG A 42 -1.57 12.20 4.14
CA ARG A 42 -2.17 11.90 5.45
C ARG A 42 -3.69 11.69 5.40
N LYS A 43 -4.40 12.50 4.60
CA LYS A 43 -5.87 12.43 4.46
C LYS A 43 -6.36 11.13 3.82
N PHE A 44 -5.50 10.43 3.07
CA PHE A 44 -5.82 9.22 2.34
C PHE A 44 -5.37 7.93 3.04
N ARG A 45 -4.87 8.01 4.29
CA ARG A 45 -4.38 6.84 5.04
C ARG A 45 -5.37 5.67 5.14
N ARG A 46 -6.69 5.96 5.11
CA ARG A 46 -7.74 4.93 5.18
C ARG A 46 -8.01 4.22 3.85
N ASN A 47 -7.45 4.75 2.77
CA ASN A 47 -7.64 4.29 1.40
C ASN A 47 -6.54 3.34 0.96
N LEU A 48 -5.51 3.05 1.77
CA LEU A 48 -4.41 2.19 1.38
C LEU A 48 -4.68 0.72 1.73
N PHE A 49 -4.58 -0.18 0.75
CA PHE A 49 -4.91 -1.59 0.90
C PHE A 49 -3.86 -2.48 0.28
N HIS A 50 -3.63 -3.64 0.91
CA HIS A 50 -3.12 -4.79 0.17
C HIS A 50 -4.22 -5.31 -0.75
N VAL A 51 -3.85 -5.52 -2.00
CA VAL A 51 -4.75 -6.04 -3.03
C VAL A 51 -4.12 -7.25 -3.70
N ARG A 52 -4.97 -8.12 -4.25
CA ARG A 52 -4.56 -9.23 -5.12
C ARG A 52 -5.10 -9.00 -6.53
N ARG A 53 -4.28 -9.25 -7.55
CA ARG A 53 -4.76 -9.30 -8.94
C ARG A 53 -5.68 -10.50 -9.16
N THR A 54 -6.86 -10.27 -9.72
CA THR A 54 -7.81 -11.35 -10.01
C THR A 54 -7.45 -12.09 -11.29
N GLU A 55 -7.78 -13.39 -11.37
CA GLU A 55 -7.51 -14.21 -12.56
C GLU A 55 -8.47 -13.93 -13.72
N ALA A 56 -9.63 -13.31 -13.45
CA ALA A 56 -10.67 -13.03 -14.44
C ALA A 56 -10.39 -11.79 -15.29
N ASP A 57 -9.72 -10.78 -14.71
CA ASP A 57 -9.32 -9.57 -15.43
C ASP A 57 -7.99 -9.05 -14.88
N ALA A 58 -7.03 -8.91 -15.80
CA ALA A 58 -5.71 -8.37 -15.59
C ALA A 58 -5.68 -6.98 -14.92
N THR A 59 -6.78 -6.23 -14.99
CA THR A 59 -6.91 -4.85 -14.50
C THR A 59 -7.70 -4.74 -13.20
N VAL A 60 -8.27 -5.84 -12.72
CA VAL A 60 -9.12 -5.85 -11.52
C VAL A 60 -8.32 -6.33 -10.30
N TYR A 61 -8.24 -5.46 -9.31
CA TYR A 61 -7.63 -5.72 -8.01
C TYR A 61 -8.70 -5.96 -6.95
N ALA A 62 -8.61 -7.10 -6.25
CA ALA A 62 -9.46 -7.41 -5.10
C ALA A 62 -8.76 -6.95 -3.81
N PRO A 63 -9.37 -6.06 -3.00
CA PRO A 63 -8.82 -5.68 -1.71
C PRO A 63 -8.84 -6.87 -0.75
N LEU A 64 -7.72 -7.07 -0.05
CA LEU A 64 -7.57 -8.12 0.95
C LEU A 64 -7.76 -7.53 2.35
N PHE A 65 -6.91 -6.58 2.71
CA PHE A 65 -6.96 -5.90 4.00
C PHE A 65 -6.35 -4.51 3.89
N ARG A 66 -6.85 -3.61 4.74
CA ARG A 66 -6.30 -2.26 4.87
C ARG A 66 -4.94 -2.36 5.55
N VAL A 67 -3.94 -1.64 5.04
CA VAL A 67 -2.63 -1.58 5.70
C VAL A 67 -2.65 -0.67 6.91
N ARG A 68 -1.74 -0.92 7.86
CA ARG A 68 -1.50 -0.01 8.97
C ARG A 68 -0.62 1.14 8.48
N CYS A 69 -0.98 2.36 8.86
CA CYS A 69 -0.35 3.57 8.37
C CYS A 69 -0.07 4.54 9.52
N ILE A 70 1.10 5.17 9.48
CA ILE A 70 1.43 6.38 10.22
C ILE A 70 1.88 7.47 9.24
N THR A 71 1.93 8.71 9.69
CA THR A 71 2.51 9.84 8.94
C THR A 71 3.95 10.09 9.37
N GLU A 72 4.73 10.78 8.53
CA GLU A 72 6.11 11.20 8.85
C GLU A 72 6.22 12.06 10.12
N ARG A 73 5.13 12.72 10.54
CA ARG A 73 5.08 13.54 11.75
C ARG A 73 4.66 12.78 12.99
N GLU A 74 4.09 11.59 12.83
CA GLU A 74 3.71 10.74 13.97
C GLU A 74 4.96 10.03 14.52
N PRO A 75 5.06 9.87 15.85
CA PRO A 75 6.20 9.17 16.45
C PRO A 75 6.26 7.72 15.98
N LEU A 76 7.48 7.22 15.77
CA LEU A 76 7.68 5.82 15.41
C LEU A 76 7.28 4.92 16.59
N PRO A 77 6.41 3.92 16.38
CA PRO A 77 6.02 2.99 17.43
C PRO A 77 7.23 2.15 17.89
N GLU A 78 7.30 1.89 19.20
CA GLU A 78 8.30 1.01 19.78
C GLU A 78 8.16 -0.42 19.24
N GLY A 79 9.28 -1.16 19.21
CA GLY A 79 9.30 -2.55 18.74
C GLY A 79 9.35 -2.71 17.21
N TYR A 80 9.41 -1.60 16.46
CA TYR A 80 9.58 -1.63 15.01
C TYR A 80 10.98 -1.14 14.57
N ASP A 81 11.47 -1.70 13.48
CA ASP A 81 12.67 -1.27 12.77
C ASP A 81 12.31 -0.45 11.51
N GLY A 82 13.22 0.45 11.11
CA GLY A 82 13.06 1.33 9.95
C GLY A 82 13.18 2.82 10.31
N PRO A 83 12.67 3.74 9.47
CA PRO A 83 11.92 3.50 8.24
C PRO A 83 12.79 3.00 7.08
N PHE A 84 12.31 1.97 6.37
CA PHE A 84 12.93 1.41 5.17
C PHE A 84 12.18 1.88 3.92
N ASP A 85 12.89 1.99 2.80
CA ASP A 85 12.27 2.37 1.53
C ASP A 85 11.39 1.24 0.98
N VAL A 86 10.14 1.57 0.62
CA VAL A 86 9.16 0.63 0.04
C VAL A 86 9.59 0.17 -1.36
N PHE A 87 10.29 1.04 -2.10
CA PHE A 87 10.87 0.70 -3.40
C PHE A 87 12.31 0.18 -3.21
N PRO A 88 12.71 -0.93 -3.86
CA PRO A 88 12.03 -1.61 -4.96
C PRO A 88 11.15 -2.82 -4.57
N PHE A 89 10.85 -3.02 -3.28
CA PHE A 89 10.21 -4.24 -2.75
C PHE A 89 8.88 -4.57 -3.43
N TYR A 90 8.07 -3.57 -3.80
CA TYR A 90 6.78 -3.76 -4.47
C TYR A 90 6.79 -3.54 -6.00
N THR A 91 7.91 -3.11 -6.58
CA THR A 91 7.99 -2.82 -8.03
C THR A 91 8.45 -3.95 -8.91
N ASN A 92 9.17 -4.92 -8.35
CA ASN A 92 9.59 -6.07 -9.11
C ASN A 92 8.78 -7.27 -8.63
N PRO A 93 7.66 -7.62 -9.29
CA PRO A 93 7.19 -8.99 -9.27
C PRO A 93 8.31 -9.82 -9.89
N THR A 94 9.26 -10.24 -9.06
CA THR A 94 10.36 -11.12 -9.49
C THR A 94 9.70 -12.31 -10.14
N ARG A 95 9.83 -12.40 -11.47
CA ARG A 95 9.40 -13.48 -12.35
C ARG A 95 9.99 -14.81 -11.86
N LYS A 96 9.47 -15.36 -10.76
CA LYS A 96 9.75 -16.74 -10.36
C LYS A 96 8.52 -17.56 -10.74
N ARG A 97 8.74 -18.35 -11.81
CA ARG A 97 7.83 -19.34 -12.35
C ARG A 97 7.12 -20.10 -11.22
N ARG A 98 5.79 -20.13 -11.32
CA ARG A 98 4.82 -20.91 -10.52
C ARG A 98 4.32 -20.18 -9.26
N ARG A 99 3.20 -19.46 -9.44
CA ARG A 99 2.35 -18.83 -8.42
C ARG A 99 2.98 -17.64 -7.69
N THR A 100 3.23 -16.54 -8.39
CA THR A 100 3.25 -15.23 -7.75
C THR A 100 1.84 -14.94 -7.27
N LEU A 101 1.67 -14.89 -5.95
CA LEU A 101 0.54 -14.16 -5.40
C LEU A 101 0.86 -12.69 -5.71
N ASP A 102 0.22 -12.17 -6.76
CA ASP A 102 0.35 -10.80 -7.24
C ASP A 102 -0.25 -9.84 -6.19
N TYR A 103 0.46 -9.65 -5.08
CA TYR A 103 0.10 -8.75 -3.99
C TYR A 103 0.68 -7.36 -4.24
N TYR A 104 -0.20 -6.37 -4.35
CA TYR A 104 0.16 -4.95 -4.49
C TYR A 104 -0.36 -4.18 -3.30
N VAL A 105 0.18 -2.97 -3.10
CA VAL A 105 -0.38 -1.99 -2.17
C VAL A 105 -0.83 -0.78 -2.98
N LEU A 106 -2.13 -0.51 -2.96
CA LEU A 106 -2.76 0.54 -3.75
C LEU A 106 -3.66 1.40 -2.88
N PHE A 107 -3.73 2.70 -3.21
CA PHE A 107 -4.81 3.54 -2.72
C PHE A 107 -6.07 3.25 -3.52
N LEU A 108 -7.17 2.89 -2.87
CA LEU A 108 -8.47 2.58 -3.49
C LEU A 108 -9.52 3.62 -3.12
N PHE A 109 -10.31 4.04 -4.12
CA PHE A 109 -11.32 5.07 -3.98
C PHE A 109 -12.66 4.64 -4.59
N GLN A 110 -13.74 5.00 -3.90
CA GLN A 110 -15.11 4.82 -4.38
C GLN A 110 -15.55 6.02 -5.23
N ASP A 111 -14.97 7.20 -5.01
CA ASP A 111 -15.34 8.43 -5.72
C ASP A 111 -14.16 9.02 -6.52
N LYS A 112 -14.49 9.60 -7.68
CA LYS A 112 -13.50 10.16 -8.62
C LYS A 112 -12.77 11.38 -8.05
N LEU A 113 -13.42 12.17 -7.19
CA LEU A 113 -12.84 13.41 -6.68
C LEU A 113 -11.70 13.13 -5.69
N SER A 114 -11.91 12.20 -4.76
CA SER A 114 -10.87 11.73 -3.82
C SER A 114 -9.71 11.08 -4.57
N TYR A 115 -10.01 10.28 -5.60
CA TYR A 115 -8.99 9.72 -6.48
C TYR A 115 -8.12 10.80 -7.13
N VAL A 116 -8.72 11.79 -7.80
CA VAL A 116 -7.96 12.87 -8.45
C VAL A 116 -7.08 13.61 -7.45
N LYS A 117 -7.62 13.95 -6.27
CA LYS A 117 -6.85 14.61 -5.21
C LYS A 117 -5.67 13.77 -4.74
N CYS A 118 -5.85 12.45 -4.58
CA CYS A 118 -4.76 11.58 -4.18
C CYS A 118 -3.72 11.42 -5.29
N ARG A 119 -4.14 11.21 -6.54
CA ARG A 119 -3.26 11.10 -7.71
C ARG A 119 -2.38 12.35 -7.84
N ASP A 120 -2.97 13.52 -7.73
CA ASP A 120 -2.25 14.78 -7.85
C ASP A 120 -1.27 14.96 -6.68
N ALA A 121 -1.66 14.55 -5.47
CA ALA A 121 -0.77 14.54 -4.31
C ALA A 121 0.36 13.50 -4.42
N VAL A 122 0.12 12.35 -5.05
CA VAL A 122 1.17 11.33 -5.31
C VAL A 122 2.22 11.87 -6.26
N GLY A 123 1.81 12.59 -7.31
CA GLY A 123 2.71 13.20 -8.30
C GLY A 123 3.51 14.41 -7.79
N GLN A 124 3.14 14.97 -6.64
CA GLN A 124 3.93 16.00 -5.95
C GLN A 124 5.13 15.34 -5.26
N VAL A 125 6.19 15.08 -6.01
CA VAL A 125 7.50 14.73 -5.45
C VAL A 125 8.24 16.03 -5.12
N PRO A 126 8.81 16.19 -3.91
CA PRO A 126 9.68 17.32 -3.58
C PRO A 126 10.90 17.44 -4.50
#